data_AF-A0A533TBF3-F1
#
_entry.id   AF-A0A533TBF3-F1
#
_cell.length_a   1.000
_cell.length_b   1.000
_cell.length_c   1.000
_cell.angle_alpha   90.00
_cell.angle_beta   90.00
_cell.angle_gamma   90.00
#
_symmetry.space_group_name_H-M   'P 1'
#
loop_
_entity.id
_entity.type
_entity.pdbx_description
1 polymer ?
#
loop_
_entity_poly.entity_id
_entity_poly.type
_entity_poly.pdbx_seq_one_letter_code
_entity_poly.pdbx_strand_id
1 'polypeptide(L)'
;MKKDIYSLSFTTGGLFHQESLILARLFVDANDWDRVRVRDRVQSENLLQSRTLTTSKRFCSEIISRVKTLEQSELDLLIYGSMQEQKYLLWIAVCRRYRFIAEFAEEVVRERYIGLKHDLHYVEFDFFFHKKSEWHPELEAIALTTRKKLRQVLFK
;
A
#
# COMPACT_ATOMS: atom_id res chain seq x y z
N MET A 1 2.92 -16.77 20.92
CA MET A 1 2.94 -15.63 19.97
C MET A 1 1.57 -15.56 19.31
N LYS A 2 0.85 -14.43 19.40
CA LYS A 2 -0.34 -14.24 18.56
C LYS A 2 0.14 -14.26 17.11
N LYS A 3 -0.34 -15.21 16.32
CA LYS A 3 -0.16 -15.22 14.87
C LYS A 3 -0.98 -14.04 14.34
N ASP A 4 -0.35 -12.88 14.16
CA ASP A 4 -1.06 -11.72 13.62
C ASP A 4 -1.52 -12.05 12.20
N ILE A 5 -2.82 -11.89 11.95
CA ILE A 5 -3.50 -12.20 10.69
C ILE A 5 -3.04 -11.21 9.61
N TYR A 6 -2.79 -11.69 8.39
CA TYR A 6 -2.46 -10.77 7.29
C TYR A 6 -3.64 -9.88 6.90
N SER A 7 -3.41 -8.57 6.89
CA SER A 7 -4.29 -7.62 6.22
C SER A 7 -4.03 -7.65 4.70
N LEU A 8 -5.06 -7.97 3.90
CA LEU A 8 -4.95 -8.11 2.44
C LEU A 8 -5.82 -7.11 1.67
N SER A 9 -6.19 -6.00 2.30
CA SER A 9 -7.02 -4.94 1.72
C SER A 9 -6.31 -4.13 0.62
N PHE A 10 -5.07 -4.48 0.26
CA PHE A 10 -4.30 -3.80 -0.78
C PHE A 10 -4.82 -4.07 -2.20
N THR A 11 -5.89 -4.83 -2.40
CA THR A 11 -6.52 -5.00 -3.73
C THR A 11 -7.12 -3.71 -4.31
N THR A 12 -7.23 -2.66 -3.48
CA THR A 12 -7.75 -1.34 -3.84
C THR A 12 -6.97 -0.66 -4.97
N GLY A 13 -5.64 -0.81 -5.00
CA GLY A 13 -4.79 -0.27 -6.07
C GLY A 13 -3.31 -0.16 -5.67
N GLY A 14 -2.49 0.27 -6.64
CA GLY A 14 -1.03 0.44 -6.52
C GLY A 14 -0.66 1.62 -5.64
N LEU A 15 0.42 2.35 -5.94
CA LEU A 15 0.97 3.36 -5.02
C LEU A 15 0.09 4.61 -4.79
N PHE A 16 -0.82 4.95 -5.71
CA PHE A 16 -1.62 6.19 -5.63
C PHE A 16 -0.76 7.45 -5.44
N HIS A 17 0.24 7.62 -6.29
CA HIS A 17 1.29 8.63 -6.08
C HIS A 17 0.73 10.06 -5.93
N GLN A 18 -0.02 10.53 -6.93
CA GLN A 18 -0.54 11.91 -6.92
C GLN A 18 -1.54 12.13 -5.79
N GLU A 19 -2.43 11.16 -5.58
CA GLU A 19 -3.44 11.19 -4.54
C GLU A 19 -2.82 11.17 -3.14
N SER A 20 -1.71 10.45 -2.95
CA SER A 20 -0.96 10.43 -1.70
C SER A 20 -0.30 11.78 -1.41
N LEU A 21 0.22 12.47 -2.42
CA LEU A 21 0.77 13.82 -2.24
C LEU A 21 -0.31 14.84 -1.86
N ILE A 22 -1.47 14.77 -2.52
CA ILE A 22 -2.62 15.62 -2.19
C ILE A 22 -3.03 15.40 -0.73
N LEU A 23 -3.21 14.14 -0.34
CA LEU A 23 -3.62 13.80 1.03
C LEU A 23 -2.55 14.16 2.06
N ALA A 24 -1.26 13.91 1.78
CA ALA A 24 -0.17 14.27 2.69
C ALA A 24 -0.12 15.78 2.96
N ARG A 25 -0.26 16.62 1.92
CA ARG A 25 -0.33 18.09 2.07
C ARG A 25 -1.52 18.51 2.94
N LEU A 26 -2.70 17.95 2.67
CA LEU A 26 -3.90 18.24 3.47
C LEU A 26 -3.72 17.85 4.94
N PHE A 27 -3.01 16.77 5.23
CA PHE A 27 -2.72 16.35 6.61
C PHE A 27 -1.77 17.30 7.33
N VAL A 28 -0.69 17.70 6.66
CA VAL A 28 0.30 18.62 7.24
C VAL A 28 -0.32 20.01 7.45
N ASP A 29 -1.05 20.53 6.46
CA ASP A 29 -1.70 21.85 6.54
C ASP A 29 -2.75 21.92 7.66
N ALA A 30 -3.49 20.83 7.90
CA ALA A 30 -4.49 20.77 8.96
C ALA A 30 -3.87 20.66 10.36
N ASN A 31 -2.59 20.24 10.45
CA ASN A 31 -1.90 19.83 11.68
C ASN A 31 -2.75 18.91 12.59
N ASP A 32 -3.68 18.18 11.96
CA ASP A 32 -4.69 17.40 12.62
C ASP A 32 -5.01 16.19 11.74
N TRP A 33 -4.75 15.01 12.28
CA TRP A 33 -5.11 13.74 11.67
C TRP A 33 -6.61 13.46 11.74
N ASP A 34 -7.45 14.45 12.06
CA ASP A 34 -8.90 14.33 12.01
C ASP A 34 -9.35 13.90 10.59
N ARG A 35 -9.40 12.58 10.44
CA ARG A 35 -9.67 11.88 9.19
C ARG A 35 -11.01 12.30 8.63
N VAL A 36 -11.92 12.79 9.47
CA VAL A 36 -13.23 13.27 9.05
C VAL A 36 -13.06 14.51 8.17
N ARG A 37 -12.34 15.53 8.64
CA ARG A 37 -12.13 16.79 7.89
C ARG A 37 -11.40 16.57 6.56
N VAL A 38 -10.34 15.77 6.56
CA VAL A 38 -9.61 15.46 5.32
C VAL A 38 -10.49 14.69 4.34
N ARG A 39 -11.27 13.70 4.82
CA ARG A 39 -12.19 12.95 3.96
C ARG A 39 -13.32 13.81 3.41
N ASP A 40 -13.85 14.72 4.21
CA ASP A 40 -14.93 15.62 3.81
C ASP A 40 -14.44 16.56 2.72
N ARG A 41 -13.26 17.18 2.91
CA ARG A 41 -12.64 18.06 1.92
C ARG A 41 -12.33 17.35 0.61
N VAL A 42 -11.76 16.14 0.68
CA VAL A 42 -11.49 15.30 -0.50
C VAL A 42 -12.76 14.99 -1.29
N GLN A 43 -13.90 14.82 -0.61
CA GLN A 43 -15.18 14.53 -1.25
C GLN A 43 -15.83 15.79 -1.81
N SER A 44 -15.87 16.89 -1.06
CA SER A 44 -16.51 18.14 -1.48
C SER A 44 -15.81 18.77 -2.66
N GLU A 45 -14.47 18.69 -2.70
CA GLU A 45 -13.64 19.29 -3.76
C GLU A 45 -13.25 18.27 -4.86
N ASN A 46 -13.69 17.01 -4.77
CA ASN A 46 -13.33 15.91 -5.68
C ASN A 46 -11.82 15.83 -5.98
N LEU A 47 -10.99 15.95 -4.95
CA LEU A 47 -9.53 16.10 -5.10
C LEU A 47 -8.85 14.87 -5.72
N LEU A 48 -9.46 13.69 -5.59
CA LEU A 48 -8.96 12.45 -6.20
C LEU A 48 -9.48 12.22 -7.62
N GLN A 49 -10.24 13.18 -8.17
CA GLN A 49 -10.79 13.15 -9.54
C GLN A 49 -11.47 11.83 -9.90
N SER A 50 -12.12 11.20 -8.92
CA SER A 50 -12.68 9.87 -9.05
C SER A 50 -14.07 9.94 -9.68
N ARG A 51 -14.36 9.02 -10.62
CA ARG A 51 -15.65 8.98 -11.35
C ARG A 51 -16.86 8.74 -10.44
N THR A 52 -16.67 8.14 -9.26
CA THR A 52 -17.74 7.91 -8.28
C THR A 52 -17.27 8.20 -6.86
N LEU A 53 -18.20 8.66 -6.01
CA LEU A 53 -17.95 8.91 -4.59
C LEU A 53 -17.48 7.65 -3.85
N THR A 54 -18.04 6.49 -4.19
CA THR A 54 -17.64 5.21 -3.59
C THR A 54 -16.18 4.88 -3.88
N THR A 55 -15.71 5.13 -5.10
CA THR A 55 -14.30 4.92 -5.47
C THR A 55 -13.40 5.90 -4.73
N SER A 56 -13.79 7.18 -4.70
CA SER A 56 -13.07 8.23 -3.97
C SER A 56 -12.90 7.88 -2.49
N LYS A 57 -13.98 7.48 -1.81
CA LYS A 57 -13.97 7.07 -0.40
C LYS A 57 -13.04 5.89 -0.13
N ARG A 58 -13.03 4.89 -1.03
CA ARG A 58 -12.16 3.71 -0.92
C ARG A 58 -10.69 4.08 -1.11
N PHE A 59 -10.35 4.87 -2.12
CA PHE A 59 -8.99 5.33 -2.36
C PHE A 59 -8.49 6.20 -1.23
N CYS A 60 -9.29 7.19 -0.82
CA CYS A 60 -8.98 8.05 0.32
C CYS A 60 -8.69 7.20 1.57
N SER A 61 -9.57 6.26 1.94
CA SER A 61 -9.34 5.41 3.12
C SER A 61 -8.07 4.56 3.01
N GLU A 62 -7.79 4.01 1.85
CA GLU A 62 -6.59 3.21 1.58
C GLU A 62 -5.32 4.04 1.73
N ILE A 63 -5.26 5.20 1.06
CA ILE A 63 -4.09 6.09 1.06
C ILE A 63 -3.83 6.61 2.47
N ILE A 64 -4.86 7.10 3.16
CA ILE A 64 -4.76 7.55 4.55
C ILE A 64 -4.20 6.43 5.43
N SER A 65 -4.62 5.17 5.20
CA SER A 65 -4.14 4.04 5.99
C SER A 65 -2.65 3.74 5.82
N ARG A 66 -2.07 4.11 4.67
CA ARG A 66 -0.65 3.95 4.35
C ARG A 66 0.16 5.16 4.81
N VAL A 67 -0.26 6.36 4.42
CA VAL A 67 0.46 7.63 4.72
C VAL A 67 0.58 7.86 6.23
N LYS A 68 -0.42 7.46 7.03
CA LYS A 68 -0.35 7.54 8.51
C LYS A 68 0.75 6.66 9.15
N THR A 69 1.41 5.79 8.40
CA THR A 69 2.52 4.95 8.88
C THR A 69 3.88 5.63 8.71
N LEU A 70 3.89 6.82 8.11
CA LEU A 70 5.07 7.65 7.95
C LEU A 70 5.20 8.60 9.15
N GLU A 71 6.44 8.82 9.57
CA GLU A 71 6.81 9.83 10.56
C GLU A 71 6.78 11.23 9.94
N GLN A 72 6.81 12.28 10.77
CA GLN A 72 6.70 13.66 10.29
C GLN A 72 7.79 14.01 9.27
N SER A 73 9.05 13.64 9.52
CA SER A 73 10.16 13.89 8.59
C SER A 73 9.98 13.15 7.25
N GLU A 74 9.36 11.97 7.28
CA GLU A 74 9.06 11.20 6.07
C GLU A 74 7.88 11.81 5.31
N LEU A 75 6.89 12.38 6.00
CA LEU A 75 5.80 13.13 5.37
C LEU A 75 6.33 14.39 4.69
N ASP A 76 7.25 15.11 5.33
CA ASP A 76 7.89 16.28 4.73
C ASP A 76 8.69 15.88 3.47
N LEU A 77 9.49 14.80 3.55
CA LEU A 77 10.20 14.28 2.38
C LEU A 77 9.25 13.77 1.29
N LEU A 78 8.08 13.21 1.65
CA LEU A 78 7.06 12.84 0.68
C LEU A 78 6.49 14.08 -0.03
N ILE A 79 6.30 15.19 0.67
CA ILE A 79 5.71 16.41 0.08
C ILE A 79 6.71 17.18 -0.78
N TYR A 80 7.96 17.29 -0.32
CA TYR A 80 8.97 18.19 -0.89
C TYR A 80 10.12 17.50 -1.61
N GLY A 81 10.27 16.17 -1.46
CA GLY A 81 11.31 15.40 -2.11
C GLY A 81 11.09 15.20 -3.62
N SER A 82 12.11 14.62 -4.26
CA SER A 82 12.07 14.22 -5.66
C SER A 82 11.03 13.12 -5.90
N MET A 83 10.61 12.96 -7.17
CA MET A 83 9.67 11.90 -7.54
C MET A 83 10.16 10.49 -7.18
N GLN A 84 11.48 10.28 -7.15
CA GLN A 84 12.08 9.00 -6.78
C GLN A 84 11.96 8.75 -5.27
N GLU A 85 12.30 9.74 -4.45
CA GLU A 85 12.16 9.68 -2.98
C GLU A 85 10.69 9.48 -2.58
N GLN A 86 9.78 10.19 -3.24
CA GLN A 86 8.34 10.03 -3.06
C GLN A 86 7.88 8.59 -3.29
N LYS A 87 8.29 7.97 -4.41
CA LYS A 87 7.97 6.57 -4.70
C LYS A 87 8.54 5.61 -3.67
N TYR A 88 9.77 5.84 -3.21
CA TYR A 88 10.39 5.01 -2.16
C TYR A 88 9.64 5.12 -0.83
N LEU A 89 9.26 6.32 -0.42
CA LEU A 89 8.47 6.53 0.79
C LEU A 89 7.08 5.89 0.71
N LEU A 90 6.41 5.99 -0.44
CA LEU A 90 5.12 5.31 -0.63
C LEU A 90 5.27 3.79 -0.61
N TRP A 91 6.36 3.25 -1.15
CA TRP A 91 6.67 1.82 -1.04
C TRP A 91 6.91 1.39 0.41
N ILE A 92 7.66 2.17 1.19
CA ILE A 92 7.87 1.96 2.63
C ILE A 92 6.53 1.99 3.37
N ALA A 93 5.67 2.96 3.09
CA ALA A 93 4.34 3.07 3.70
C ALA A 93 3.46 1.85 3.40
N VAL A 94 3.54 1.31 2.17
CA VAL A 94 2.86 0.06 1.78
C VAL A 94 3.39 -1.12 2.59
N CYS A 95 4.71 -1.27 2.71
CA CYS A 95 5.33 -2.35 3.47
C CYS A 95 4.96 -2.27 4.97
N ARG A 96 5.00 -1.07 5.56
CA ARG A 96 4.59 -0.84 6.96
C ARG A 96 3.11 -1.14 7.19
N ARG A 97 2.26 -0.82 6.21
CA ARG A 97 0.82 -1.11 6.30
C ARG A 97 0.51 -2.60 6.12
N TYR A 98 1.25 -3.28 5.24
CA TYR A 98 0.95 -4.64 4.80
C TYR A 98 2.14 -5.56 5.03
N ARG A 99 2.15 -6.27 6.17
CA ARG A 99 3.19 -7.24 6.50
C ARG A 99 3.41 -8.29 5.40
N PHE A 100 2.35 -8.72 4.73
CA PHE A 100 2.46 -9.65 3.59
C PHE A 100 3.35 -9.09 2.46
N ILE A 101 3.25 -7.79 2.18
CA ILE A 101 4.06 -7.11 1.15
C ILE A 101 5.49 -6.91 1.65
N ALA A 102 5.67 -6.52 2.93
CA ALA A 102 6.99 -6.39 3.53
C ALA A 102 7.77 -7.72 3.46
N GLU A 103 7.15 -8.81 3.86
CA GLU A 103 7.76 -10.14 3.80
C GLU A 103 8.01 -10.60 2.35
N PHE A 104 7.16 -10.24 1.39
CA PHE A 104 7.44 -10.51 -0.02
C PHE A 104 8.66 -9.71 -0.51
N ALA A 105 8.80 -8.45 -0.10
CA ALA A 105 9.95 -7.63 -0.43
C ALA A 105 11.25 -8.22 0.14
N GLU A 106 11.21 -8.71 1.38
CA GLU A 106 12.37 -9.29 2.06
C GLU A 106 12.72 -10.70 1.55
N GLU A 107 11.75 -11.62 1.48
CA GLU A 107 12.02 -13.02 1.16
C GLU A 107 12.14 -13.31 -0.34
N VAL A 108 11.61 -12.43 -1.19
CA VAL A 108 11.59 -12.64 -2.64
C VAL A 108 12.38 -11.56 -3.37
N VAL A 109 11.98 -10.31 -3.25
CA VAL A 109 12.58 -9.23 -4.06
C VAL A 109 14.06 -9.03 -3.69
N ARG A 110 14.35 -8.91 -2.40
CA ARG A 110 15.71 -8.71 -1.89
C ARG A 110 16.61 -9.91 -2.19
N GLU A 111 16.16 -11.13 -1.92
CA GLU A 111 16.95 -12.34 -2.17
C GLU A 111 17.30 -12.52 -3.66
N ARG A 112 16.36 -12.20 -4.56
CA ARG A 112 16.63 -12.20 -6.00
C ARG A 112 17.63 -11.12 -6.40
N TYR A 113 17.49 -9.91 -5.85
CA TYR A 113 18.44 -8.83 -6.10
C TYR A 113 19.86 -9.21 -5.67
N ILE A 114 20.04 -9.79 -4.48
CA ILE A 114 21.33 -10.28 -3.98
C ILE A 114 21.87 -11.40 -4.89
N GLY A 115 20.99 -12.28 -5.35
CA GLY A 115 21.32 -13.33 -6.31
C GLY A 115 21.50 -12.86 -7.75
N LEU A 116 21.53 -11.56 -8.03
CA LEU A 116 21.65 -10.95 -9.37
C LEU A 116 20.58 -11.42 -10.37
N LYS A 117 19.41 -11.83 -9.87
CA LYS A 117 18.23 -12.15 -10.66
C LYS A 117 17.33 -10.92 -10.74
N HIS A 118 17.46 -10.18 -11.83
CA HIS A 118 16.75 -8.91 -12.03
C HIS A 118 15.33 -9.08 -12.59
N ASP A 119 14.91 -10.31 -12.84
CA ASP A 119 13.55 -10.66 -13.24
C ASP A 119 12.70 -10.99 -12.00
N LEU A 120 11.39 -10.69 -12.08
CA LEU A 120 10.41 -11.08 -11.08
C LEU A 120 9.12 -11.44 -11.81
N HIS A 121 8.70 -12.70 -11.70
CA HIS A 121 7.52 -13.22 -12.39
C HIS A 121 6.41 -13.55 -11.38
N TYR A 122 5.23 -13.86 -11.91
CA TYR A 122 4.08 -14.23 -11.09
C TYR A 122 4.26 -15.56 -10.35
N VAL A 123 5.15 -16.43 -10.82
CA VAL A 123 5.44 -17.72 -10.17
C VAL A 123 6.13 -17.52 -8.82
N GLU A 124 6.99 -16.50 -8.67
CA GLU A 124 7.60 -16.20 -7.37
C GLU A 124 6.56 -15.78 -6.33
N PHE A 125 5.56 -14.99 -6.74
CA PHE A 125 4.43 -14.67 -5.87
C PHE A 125 3.64 -15.92 -5.50
N ASP A 126 3.39 -16.80 -6.47
CA ASP A 126 2.58 -18.00 -6.22
C ASP A 126 3.26 -18.97 -5.25
N PHE A 127 4.57 -19.13 -5.37
CA PHE A 127 5.39 -19.91 -4.45
C PHE A 127 5.40 -19.29 -3.06
N PHE A 128 5.66 -17.97 -2.96
CA PHE A 128 5.64 -17.24 -1.69
C PHE A 128 4.28 -17.36 -1.00
N PHE A 129 3.19 -17.11 -1.73
CA PHE A 129 1.84 -17.20 -1.19
C PHE A 129 1.54 -18.61 -0.65
N HIS A 130 1.92 -19.66 -1.39
CA HIS A 130 1.73 -21.04 -0.96
C HIS A 130 2.51 -21.36 0.32
N LYS A 131 3.79 -21.00 0.38
CA LYS A 131 4.64 -21.13 1.58
C LYS A 131 4.03 -20.42 2.79
N LYS A 132 3.47 -19.22 2.61
CA LYS A 132 2.80 -18.49 3.69
C LYS A 132 1.49 -19.17 4.12
N SER A 133 0.72 -19.74 3.19
CA SER A 133 -0.54 -20.41 3.52
C SER A 133 -0.39 -21.62 4.42
N GLU A 134 0.76 -22.31 4.41
CA GLU A 134 1.06 -23.42 5.34
C GLU A 134 0.93 -23.02 6.81
N TRP A 135 1.21 -21.75 7.13
CA TRP A 135 1.18 -21.23 8.49
C TRP A 135 0.07 -20.20 8.71
N HIS A 136 -0.64 -19.79 7.67
CA HIS A 136 -1.66 -18.74 7.72
C HIS A 136 -2.96 -19.25 7.09
N PRO A 137 -3.85 -19.87 7.88
CA PRO A 137 -5.12 -20.43 7.38
C PRO A 137 -6.00 -19.38 6.69
N GLU A 138 -5.88 -18.10 7.07
CA GLU A 138 -6.56 -17.01 6.41
C GLU A 138 -6.18 -16.86 4.93
N LEU A 139 -5.00 -17.32 4.52
CA LEU A 139 -4.54 -17.31 3.13
C LEU A 139 -5.08 -18.49 2.34
N GLU A 140 -5.26 -19.65 2.98
CA GLU A 140 -5.84 -20.84 2.36
C GLU A 140 -7.32 -20.62 2.04
N ALA A 141 -8.04 -19.91 2.91
CA ALA A 141 -9.45 -19.56 2.71
C ALA A 141 -9.71 -18.54 1.57
N ILE A 142 -8.67 -18.00 0.93
CA ILE A 142 -8.81 -16.95 -0.08
C ILE A 142 -9.20 -17.55 -1.43
N ALA A 143 -10.30 -17.02 -1.99
CA ALA A 143 -10.72 -17.35 -3.34
C ALA A 143 -9.63 -17.06 -4.39
N LEU A 144 -9.50 -17.94 -5.38
CA LEU A 144 -8.51 -17.80 -6.45
C LEU A 144 -8.58 -16.46 -7.19
N THR A 145 -9.78 -15.90 -7.36
CA THR A 145 -10.00 -14.57 -7.96
C THR A 145 -9.36 -13.45 -7.14
N THR A 146 -9.51 -13.49 -5.82
CA THR A 146 -8.88 -12.56 -4.90
C THR A 146 -7.37 -12.72 -4.90
N ARG A 147 -6.84 -13.94 -4.89
CA ARG A 147 -5.39 -14.20 -5.00
C ARG A 147 -4.80 -13.62 -6.29
N LYS A 148 -5.45 -13.84 -7.43
CA LYS A 148 -5.06 -13.23 -8.71
C LYS A 148 -5.07 -11.70 -8.64
N LYS A 149 -6.04 -11.11 -7.93
CA LYS A 149 -6.11 -9.67 -7.74
C LYS A 149 -4.99 -9.13 -6.85
N LEU A 150 -4.67 -9.80 -5.75
CA LEU A 150 -3.54 -9.46 -4.87
C LEU A 150 -2.24 -9.43 -5.68
N ARG A 151 -1.99 -10.49 -6.47
CA ARG A 151 -0.83 -10.58 -7.36
C ARG A 151 -0.81 -9.43 -8.38
N GLN A 152 -1.92 -9.18 -9.07
CA GLN A 152 -2.02 -8.10 -10.05
C GLN A 152 -1.69 -6.74 -9.43
N VAL A 153 -2.16 -6.47 -8.21
CA VAL A 153 -1.94 -5.17 -7.58
C VAL A 153 -0.53 -5.03 -7.01
N LEU A 154 0.06 -6.09 -6.48
CA LEU A 154 1.43 -6.07 -5.98
C LEU A 154 2.47 -5.76 -7.08
N PHE A 155 2.22 -6.19 -8.31
CA PHE A 155 3.12 -5.99 -9.45
C PHE A 155 2.90 -4.66 -10.20
N LYS A 156 2.03 -3.77 -9.70
CA LYS A 156 1.78 -2.44 -10.26
C LYS A 156 2.53 -1.37 -9.49
#